data_AF-A0A3B0VVN8-F1
#
_entry.id   AF-A0A3B0VVN8-F1
#
_cell.length_a   1.000
_cell.length_b   1.000
_cell.length_c   1.000
_cell.angle_alpha   90.00
_cell.angle_beta   90.00
_cell.angle_gamma   90.00
#
_symmetry.space_group_name_H-M   'P 1'
#
loop_
_entity.id
_entity.type
_entity.pdbx_description
1 polymer ?
#
loop_
_entity_poly.entity_id
_entity_poly.type
_entity_poly.pdbx_seq_one_letter_code
_entity_poly.pdbx_strand_id
1 'polypeptide(L)'
;MKKFLLVFVLTLFMVIGTYSLVSANGGPHGGYTATTDACAGCHRTHTAPGPRLLLADSTYDLCVTCHGSAGAGANTNVDDGFYLSSRDDAPGGADGNVGAGNTPDNAPLLGGGFLNYQGTAVTSIHDADGTTAAAWGNDVDRGVTADLTEGNLSCASCHDPHGSSNYRILKEEINGNPVVVQQVDEGAAKDYDTEQWGTGMSSVCAACHDAYHVTTSGSGSDSVYLATGGYTHAVDMNYSYGGTNTNPELGWTDEFGNGPNYLPLAESGINDRVVCSTCHLSHGTAAEATGFADGAYDPPFGTVGPIPSGDSALLRLDNRGVCEVCHQK
;
A
#
# COMPACT_ATOMS: atom_id res chain seq x y z
N MET A 1 -11.36 -52.04 18.50
CA MET A 1 -12.22 -51.44 17.45
C MET A 1 -12.89 -50.14 17.89
N LYS A 2 -13.60 -50.09 19.02
CA LYS A 2 -14.27 -48.85 19.49
C LYS A 2 -13.33 -47.69 19.88
N LYS A 3 -12.12 -47.98 20.40
CA LYS A 3 -11.13 -46.95 20.76
C LYS A 3 -10.41 -46.34 19.55
N PHE A 4 -10.27 -47.09 18.46
CA PHE A 4 -9.67 -46.59 17.22
C PHE A 4 -10.65 -45.73 16.40
N LEU A 5 -11.95 -46.06 16.46
CA LEU A 5 -12.99 -45.23 15.84
C LEU A 5 -13.09 -43.84 16.50
N LEU A 6 -12.95 -43.77 17.83
CA LEU A 6 -13.05 -42.51 18.56
C LEU A 6 -11.87 -41.56 18.28
N VAL A 7 -10.67 -42.11 18.12
CA VAL A 7 -9.47 -41.33 17.76
C VAL A 7 -9.57 -40.84 16.32
N PHE A 8 -10.06 -41.65 15.39
CA PHE A 8 -10.23 -41.24 13.99
C PHE A 8 -11.31 -40.16 13.82
N VAL A 9 -12.39 -40.23 14.60
CA VAL A 9 -13.44 -39.20 14.60
C VAL A 9 -12.95 -37.90 15.26
N LEU A 10 -12.16 -37.96 16.33
CA LEU A 10 -11.55 -36.77 16.94
C LEU A 10 -10.51 -36.10 16.03
N THR A 11 -9.69 -36.87 15.30
CA THR A 11 -8.75 -36.30 14.32
C THR A 11 -9.47 -35.73 13.09
N LEU A 12 -10.61 -36.30 12.68
CA LEU A 12 -11.40 -35.75 11.59
C LEU A 12 -12.12 -34.45 12.01
N PHE A 13 -12.57 -34.35 13.26
CA PHE A 13 -13.13 -33.11 13.81
C PHE A 13 -12.07 -32.02 14.04
N MET A 14 -10.80 -32.38 14.28
CA MET A 14 -9.70 -31.41 14.41
C MET A 14 -9.21 -30.86 13.06
N VAL A 15 -9.52 -31.54 11.94
CA VAL A 15 -9.19 -31.08 10.58
C VAL A 15 -10.34 -30.28 9.94
N ILE A 16 -11.54 -30.31 10.54
CA ILE A 16 -12.65 -29.38 10.22
C ILE A 16 -12.55 -28.15 11.15
N GLY A 17 -11.32 -27.72 11.44
CA GLY A 17 -11.09 -26.35 11.88
C GLY A 17 -11.60 -25.46 10.76
N THR A 18 -12.54 -24.59 11.10
CA THR A 18 -13.06 -23.55 10.23
C THR A 18 -11.88 -22.73 9.70
N TYR A 19 -11.37 -23.10 8.52
CA TYR A 19 -10.71 -22.14 7.67
C TYR A 19 -11.83 -21.19 7.24
N SER A 20 -12.09 -20.19 8.08
CA SER A 20 -12.51 -18.91 7.55
C SER A 20 -11.34 -18.50 6.67
N LEU A 21 -11.46 -18.81 5.38
CA LEU A 21 -10.74 -18.07 4.37
C LEU A 21 -11.24 -16.63 4.56
N VAL A 22 -10.57 -15.90 5.44
CA VAL A 22 -10.64 -14.44 5.46
C VAL A 22 -10.06 -14.06 4.12
N SER A 23 -10.96 -14.01 3.15
CA SER A 23 -10.62 -13.74 1.78
C SER A 23 -10.43 -12.24 1.70
N ALA A 24 -9.26 -11.80 1.25
CA ALA A 24 -9.05 -10.43 0.81
C ALA A 24 -9.84 -10.09 -0.47
N ASN A 25 -10.77 -10.96 -0.90
CA ASN A 25 -11.62 -10.82 -2.09
C ASN A 25 -12.94 -10.09 -1.78
N GLY A 26 -12.87 -8.93 -1.12
CA GLY A 26 -14.05 -8.09 -0.93
C GLY A 26 -14.56 -7.54 -2.27
N GLY A 27 -15.87 -7.58 -2.50
CA GLY A 27 -16.49 -7.08 -3.73
C GLY A 27 -16.28 -8.02 -4.94
N PRO A 28 -16.14 -7.49 -6.18
CA PRO A 28 -16.09 -8.30 -7.40
C PRO A 28 -14.73 -8.99 -7.63
N HIS A 29 -13.74 -8.81 -6.75
CA HIS A 29 -12.37 -9.24 -6.96
C HIS A 29 -12.16 -10.69 -6.50
N GLY A 30 -12.19 -11.64 -7.44
CA GLY A 30 -11.94 -13.06 -7.16
C GLY A 30 -13.18 -13.85 -6.72
N GLY A 31 -12.97 -15.10 -6.28
CA GLY A 31 -14.08 -15.99 -5.90
C GLY A 31 -14.96 -16.44 -7.07
N TYR A 32 -14.46 -16.34 -8.30
CA TYR A 32 -15.21 -16.66 -9.51
C TYR A 32 -15.60 -18.14 -9.58
N THR A 33 -16.87 -18.39 -9.92
CA THR A 33 -17.37 -19.74 -10.20
C THR A 33 -17.59 -19.94 -11.70
N ALA A 34 -17.78 -21.18 -12.14
CA ALA A 34 -17.96 -21.50 -13.56
C ALA A 34 -19.16 -20.81 -14.22
N THR A 35 -20.13 -20.30 -13.44
CA THR A 35 -21.34 -19.64 -13.93
C THR A 35 -21.48 -18.21 -13.41
N THR A 36 -20.38 -17.59 -12.94
CA THR A 36 -20.41 -16.20 -12.47
C THR A 36 -20.68 -15.22 -13.61
N ASP A 37 -21.50 -14.20 -13.35
CA ASP A 37 -21.69 -13.05 -14.24
C ASP A 37 -20.73 -11.90 -13.92
N ALA A 38 -19.96 -11.99 -12.83
CA ALA A 38 -19.03 -10.95 -12.38
C ALA A 38 -17.98 -10.58 -13.44
N CYS A 39 -17.60 -11.51 -14.32
CA CYS A 39 -16.69 -11.24 -15.44
C CYS A 39 -17.18 -10.09 -16.33
N ALA A 40 -18.51 -9.94 -16.49
CA ALA A 40 -19.12 -8.90 -17.31
C ALA A 40 -19.11 -7.51 -16.65
N GLY A 41 -18.71 -7.42 -15.36
CA GLY A 41 -18.46 -6.16 -14.66
C GLY A 41 -17.16 -5.49 -15.11
N CYS A 42 -16.18 -6.28 -15.54
CA CYS A 42 -14.85 -5.78 -15.96
C CYS A 42 -14.58 -5.98 -17.45
N HIS A 43 -15.12 -7.05 -18.05
CA HIS A 43 -14.81 -7.43 -19.42
C HIS A 43 -16.00 -7.39 -20.38
N ARG A 44 -15.72 -7.14 -21.66
CA ARG A 44 -16.66 -7.34 -22.79
C ARG A 44 -16.02 -8.12 -23.91
N THR A 45 -16.54 -9.31 -24.19
CA THR A 45 -15.93 -10.24 -25.16
C THR A 45 -15.88 -9.71 -26.60
N HIS A 46 -16.87 -8.93 -27.04
CA HIS A 46 -16.98 -8.51 -28.45
C HIS A 46 -16.92 -7.00 -28.67
N THR A 47 -17.02 -6.20 -27.62
CA THR A 47 -17.22 -4.73 -27.71
C THR A 47 -16.40 -3.96 -26.68
N ALA A 48 -15.38 -4.59 -26.10
CA ALA A 48 -14.48 -3.91 -25.19
C ALA A 48 -13.76 -2.76 -25.88
N PRO A 49 -13.75 -1.55 -25.26
CA PRO A 49 -12.94 -0.44 -25.75
C PRO A 49 -11.45 -0.61 -25.44
N GLY A 50 -11.08 -1.24 -24.31
CA GLY A 50 -9.70 -1.38 -23.89
C GLY A 50 -9.01 -2.71 -24.24
N PRO A 51 -7.67 -2.77 -24.16
CA PRO A 51 -6.91 -4.00 -24.31
C PRO A 51 -7.33 -5.02 -23.25
N ARG A 52 -7.11 -6.32 -23.51
CA ARG A 52 -7.52 -7.43 -22.60
C ARG A 52 -9.03 -7.48 -22.35
N LEU A 53 -9.81 -6.99 -23.31
CA LEU A 53 -11.27 -6.99 -23.28
C LEU A 53 -11.86 -6.13 -22.15
N LEU A 54 -11.16 -5.11 -21.67
CA LEU A 54 -11.64 -4.26 -20.59
C LEU A 54 -12.79 -3.35 -21.04
N LEU A 55 -13.69 -3.04 -20.09
CA LEU A 55 -14.84 -2.15 -20.27
C LEU A 55 -14.51 -0.67 -20.36
N ALA A 56 -13.28 -0.29 -20.05
CA ALA A 56 -12.74 1.05 -20.14
C ALA A 56 -11.45 1.03 -21.00
N ASP A 57 -10.95 2.21 -21.38
CA ASP A 57 -9.82 2.35 -22.30
C ASP A 57 -8.49 1.84 -21.70
N SER A 58 -8.34 1.94 -20.38
CA SER A 58 -7.16 1.48 -19.64
C SER A 58 -7.53 0.72 -18.37
N THR A 59 -6.53 0.08 -17.75
CA THR A 59 -6.68 -0.54 -16.42
C THR A 59 -7.04 0.51 -15.38
N TYR A 60 -6.38 1.68 -15.41
CA TYR A 60 -6.66 2.77 -14.48
C TYR A 60 -8.12 3.23 -14.61
N ASP A 61 -8.56 3.54 -15.84
CA ASP A 61 -9.92 4.00 -16.11
C ASP A 61 -10.97 3.00 -15.62
N LEU A 62 -10.69 1.70 -15.76
CA LEU A 62 -11.57 0.65 -15.26
C LEU A 62 -11.66 0.67 -13.73
N CYS A 63 -10.52 0.69 -13.04
CA CYS A 63 -10.49 0.64 -11.58
C CYS A 63 -11.17 1.86 -10.94
N VAL A 64 -10.95 3.06 -11.49
CA VAL A 64 -11.54 4.30 -10.96
C VAL A 64 -13.04 4.43 -11.24
N THR A 65 -13.63 3.57 -12.08
CA THR A 65 -15.10 3.48 -12.19
C THR A 65 -15.77 3.08 -10.86
N CYS A 66 -15.04 2.38 -10.00
CA CYS A 66 -15.48 2.02 -8.65
C CYS A 66 -14.73 2.81 -7.59
N HIS A 67 -13.40 2.90 -7.73
CA HIS A 67 -12.50 3.47 -6.72
C HIS A 67 -12.16 4.96 -6.92
N GLY A 68 -12.65 5.61 -7.98
CA GLY A 68 -12.39 7.04 -8.21
C GLY A 68 -13.41 7.93 -7.53
N SER A 69 -13.26 9.25 -7.65
CA SER A 69 -14.13 10.25 -7.00
C SER A 69 -15.60 10.13 -7.36
N ALA A 70 -15.88 9.79 -8.63
CA ALA A 70 -17.23 9.57 -9.15
C ALA A 70 -17.68 8.10 -9.10
N GLY A 71 -16.81 7.20 -8.62
CA GLY A 71 -17.12 5.78 -8.51
C GLY A 71 -18.14 5.49 -7.41
N ALA A 72 -18.97 4.47 -7.61
CA ALA A 72 -19.96 4.02 -6.62
C ALA A 72 -19.82 2.52 -6.28
N GLY A 73 -18.84 1.83 -6.87
CA GLY A 73 -18.65 0.40 -6.69
C GLY A 73 -17.70 0.02 -5.54
N ALA A 74 -17.12 1.00 -4.85
CA ALA A 74 -16.24 0.80 -3.70
C ALA A 74 -16.21 2.01 -2.76
N ASN A 75 -16.04 1.73 -1.46
CA ASN A 75 -15.96 2.74 -0.41
C ASN A 75 -14.57 3.35 -0.32
N THR A 76 -13.54 2.69 -0.85
CA THR A 76 -12.21 3.24 -0.97
C THR A 76 -12.11 4.12 -2.22
N ASN A 77 -12.17 5.43 -2.02
CA ASN A 77 -11.88 6.42 -3.05
C ASN A 77 -10.36 6.66 -3.12
N VAL A 78 -9.68 5.95 -4.01
CA VAL A 78 -8.22 6.00 -4.17
C VAL A 78 -7.75 7.21 -4.97
N ASP A 79 -8.64 7.91 -5.69
CA ASP A 79 -8.27 9.17 -6.34
C ASP A 79 -8.11 10.29 -5.32
N ASP A 80 -9.06 10.44 -4.40
CA ASP A 80 -9.01 11.49 -3.37
C ASP A 80 -8.43 11.03 -2.03
N GLY A 81 -8.08 9.75 -1.91
CA GLY A 81 -7.47 9.19 -0.72
C GLY A 81 -8.40 9.17 0.50
N PHE A 82 -9.71 8.92 0.30
CA PHE A 82 -10.70 8.87 1.37
C PHE A 82 -11.49 7.56 1.41
N TYR A 83 -11.85 7.13 2.61
CA TYR A 83 -12.91 6.15 2.83
C TYR A 83 -14.27 6.87 2.84
N LEU A 84 -15.21 6.38 2.04
CA LEU A 84 -16.55 6.95 1.89
C LEU A 84 -17.61 5.93 2.28
N SER A 85 -17.90 5.84 3.58
CA SER A 85 -19.07 5.08 4.08
C SER A 85 -20.39 5.62 3.54
N SER A 86 -20.43 6.87 3.03
CA SER A 86 -21.59 7.42 2.35
C SER A 86 -21.90 6.77 0.99
N ARG A 87 -20.95 6.03 0.39
CA ARG A 87 -21.18 5.15 -0.77
C ARG A 87 -21.83 3.83 -0.39
N ASP A 88 -22.02 3.59 0.91
CA ASP A 88 -22.70 2.42 1.44
C ASP A 88 -24.17 2.43 1.01
N ASP A 89 -24.45 1.74 -0.09
CA ASP A 89 -25.80 1.49 -0.53
C ASP A 89 -26.45 0.48 0.43
N ALA A 90 -27.75 0.65 0.67
CA ALA A 90 -28.57 -0.13 1.60
C ALA A 90 -28.28 -1.65 1.65
N PRO A 91 -28.57 -2.34 2.78
CA PRO A 91 -28.21 -3.74 3.02
C PRO A 91 -28.41 -4.64 1.80
N GLY A 92 -27.31 -5.11 1.21
CA GLY A 92 -27.30 -5.91 -0.02
C GLY A 92 -26.67 -5.25 -1.25
N GLY A 93 -26.00 -4.10 -1.10
CA GLY A 93 -25.08 -3.55 -2.09
C GLY A 93 -23.91 -4.50 -2.42
N ALA A 94 -23.27 -4.28 -3.58
CA ALA A 94 -22.19 -5.14 -4.06
C ALA A 94 -20.90 -5.06 -3.23
N ASP A 95 -20.79 -4.05 -2.36
CA ASP A 95 -19.67 -3.80 -1.45
C ASP A 95 -19.84 -4.47 -0.06
N GLY A 96 -21.05 -4.97 0.24
CA GLY A 96 -21.37 -5.69 1.47
C GLY A 96 -21.31 -4.83 2.75
N ASN A 97 -21.33 -3.49 2.62
CA ASN A 97 -21.30 -2.54 3.73
C ASN A 97 -20.07 -2.71 4.66
N VAL A 98 -18.94 -3.15 4.09
CA VAL A 98 -17.75 -3.52 4.85
C VAL A 98 -16.90 -2.27 5.14
N GLY A 99 -16.54 -2.06 6.41
CA GLY A 99 -15.69 -0.95 6.89
C GLY A 99 -16.43 0.13 7.68
N ALA A 100 -17.72 0.39 7.39
CA ALA A 100 -18.44 1.54 7.95
C ALA A 100 -18.64 1.49 9.48
N GLY A 101 -18.49 0.30 10.07
CA GLY A 101 -18.55 0.11 11.52
C GLY A 101 -17.29 0.55 12.27
N ASN A 102 -16.14 0.62 11.59
CA ASN A 102 -14.84 0.88 12.22
C ASN A 102 -14.06 2.02 11.57
N THR A 103 -14.37 2.40 10.33
CA THR A 103 -13.72 3.52 9.62
C THR A 103 -14.70 4.67 9.45
N PRO A 104 -14.41 5.87 10.00
CA PRO A 104 -15.22 7.06 9.82
C PRO A 104 -15.37 7.48 8.36
N ASP A 105 -16.51 8.11 8.04
CA ASP A 105 -16.69 8.74 6.73
C ASP A 105 -15.65 9.85 6.52
N ASN A 106 -15.03 9.88 5.34
CA ASN A 106 -13.92 10.76 4.96
C ASN A 106 -12.63 10.54 5.77
N ALA A 107 -12.46 9.37 6.39
CA ALA A 107 -11.16 9.01 6.96
C ALA A 107 -10.11 8.87 5.83
N PRO A 108 -8.88 9.37 6.02
CA PRO A 108 -7.84 9.27 5.01
C PRO A 108 -7.40 7.82 4.80
N LEU A 109 -7.24 7.41 3.54
CA LEU A 109 -6.73 6.08 3.21
C LEU A 109 -5.22 6.00 3.48
N LEU A 110 -4.81 4.88 4.07
CA LEU A 110 -3.41 4.61 4.45
C LEU A 110 -2.42 4.63 3.29
N GLY A 111 -2.92 4.33 2.09
CA GLY A 111 -2.15 4.31 0.86
C GLY A 111 -1.98 5.68 0.21
N GLY A 112 -2.67 6.71 0.69
CA GLY A 112 -2.77 7.99 0.01
C GLY A 112 -3.80 8.00 -1.11
N GLY A 113 -3.80 9.06 -1.91
CA GLY A 113 -4.62 9.18 -3.11
C GLY A 113 -3.80 9.53 -4.36
N PHE A 114 -4.36 9.32 -5.56
CA PHE A 114 -3.66 9.58 -6.82
C PHE A 114 -3.86 11.00 -7.37
N LEU A 115 -4.95 11.67 -7.00
CA LEU A 115 -5.27 13.04 -7.43
C LEU A 115 -5.22 14.02 -6.25
N ASN A 116 -5.84 13.63 -5.14
CA ASN A 116 -5.84 14.38 -3.89
C ASN A 116 -5.52 13.46 -2.72
N TYR A 117 -4.99 14.03 -1.65
CA TYR A 117 -4.87 13.37 -0.36
C TYR A 117 -5.20 14.39 0.74
N GLN A 118 -6.10 14.03 1.66
CA GLN A 118 -6.58 14.92 2.71
C GLN A 118 -7.10 16.26 2.17
N GLY A 119 -7.79 16.23 1.03
CA GLY A 119 -8.39 17.41 0.39
C GLY A 119 -7.41 18.32 -0.35
N THR A 120 -6.13 17.96 -0.42
CA THR A 120 -5.09 18.72 -1.13
C THR A 120 -4.60 17.93 -2.33
N ALA A 121 -4.29 18.61 -3.44
CA ALA A 121 -3.71 17.97 -4.61
C ALA A 121 -2.37 17.31 -4.26
N VAL A 122 -2.13 16.13 -4.81
CA VAL A 122 -0.87 15.41 -4.57
C VAL A 122 0.31 16.09 -5.27
N THR A 123 1.47 16.02 -4.63
CA THR A 123 2.75 16.59 -5.08
C THR A 123 3.71 15.51 -5.57
N SER A 124 3.51 14.26 -5.14
CA SER A 124 4.31 13.09 -5.51
C SER A 124 3.39 11.86 -5.59
N ILE A 125 3.54 11.05 -6.65
CA ILE A 125 2.68 9.91 -6.97
C ILE A 125 3.45 8.76 -7.64
N HIS A 126 2.98 7.54 -7.45
CA HIS A 126 3.15 6.50 -8.46
C HIS A 126 2.13 6.71 -9.57
N ASP A 127 2.56 7.05 -10.78
CA ASP A 127 1.64 7.21 -11.90
C ASP A 127 1.28 5.85 -12.52
N ALA A 128 0.05 5.39 -12.23
CA ALA A 128 -0.50 4.11 -12.62
C ALA A 128 -1.39 4.19 -13.88
N ASP A 129 -1.28 5.26 -14.66
CA ASP A 129 -2.05 5.47 -15.91
C ASP A 129 -1.57 4.59 -17.09
N GLY A 130 -0.49 3.82 -16.90
CA GLY A 130 0.10 3.01 -17.95
C GLY A 130 1.16 3.72 -18.79
N THR A 131 1.68 4.86 -18.36
CA THR A 131 2.78 5.59 -19.04
C THR A 131 4.15 5.36 -18.41
N THR A 132 4.21 5.14 -17.10
CA THR A 132 5.48 4.91 -16.37
C THR A 132 6.07 3.54 -16.72
N ALA A 133 7.27 3.49 -17.31
CA ALA A 133 7.88 2.26 -17.80
C ALA A 133 9.12 1.79 -17.02
N ALA A 134 9.60 2.56 -16.04
CA ALA A 134 10.84 2.28 -15.33
C ALA A 134 10.75 2.67 -13.85
N ALA A 135 11.54 2.01 -13.00
CA ALA A 135 11.64 2.31 -11.58
C ALA A 135 13.09 2.57 -11.15
N TRP A 136 13.25 3.41 -10.12
CA TRP A 136 14.55 3.71 -9.52
C TRP A 136 15.07 2.51 -8.72
N GLY A 137 16.33 2.13 -8.95
CA GLY A 137 16.99 1.06 -8.21
C GLY A 137 16.42 -0.33 -8.50
N ASN A 138 15.86 -0.52 -9.69
CA ASN A 138 15.32 -1.79 -10.20
C ASN A 138 16.46 -2.61 -10.83
N ASP A 139 17.06 -3.53 -10.07
CA ASP A 139 18.26 -4.31 -10.43
C ASP A 139 19.46 -3.44 -10.89
N VAL A 140 19.45 -2.16 -10.50
CA VAL A 140 20.48 -1.16 -10.83
C VAL A 140 20.84 -0.34 -9.60
N ASP A 141 21.95 0.41 -9.69
CA ASP A 141 22.39 1.28 -8.60
C ASP A 141 21.30 2.32 -8.20
N ARG A 142 21.33 2.75 -6.94
CA ARG A 142 20.43 3.81 -6.46
C ARG A 142 20.63 5.09 -7.26
N GLY A 143 19.54 5.82 -7.48
CA GLY A 143 19.55 7.01 -8.34
C GLY A 143 19.77 6.69 -9.82
N VAL A 144 19.56 5.43 -10.24
CA VAL A 144 19.45 5.00 -11.64
C VAL A 144 18.10 4.33 -11.86
N THR A 145 17.46 4.53 -13.01
CA THR A 145 16.23 3.84 -13.39
C THR A 145 16.51 2.66 -14.32
N ALA A 146 15.66 1.63 -14.23
CA ALA A 146 15.60 0.55 -15.21
C ALA A 146 14.16 0.12 -15.49
N ASP A 147 13.96 -0.43 -16.69
CA ASP A 147 12.64 -0.78 -17.22
C ASP A 147 11.94 -1.85 -16.37
N LEU A 148 10.62 -1.69 -16.20
CA LEU A 148 9.75 -2.66 -15.57
C LEU A 148 9.57 -3.88 -16.48
N THR A 149 9.68 -5.08 -15.90
CA THR A 149 9.60 -6.35 -16.64
C THR A 149 8.18 -6.69 -17.10
N GLU A 150 7.15 -6.21 -16.38
CA GLU A 150 5.73 -6.45 -16.69
C GLU A 150 5.12 -5.41 -17.64
N GLY A 151 5.95 -4.48 -18.15
CA GLY A 151 5.51 -3.33 -18.92
C GLY A 151 5.14 -2.13 -18.04
N ASN A 152 4.40 -1.19 -18.60
CA ASN A 152 4.13 0.08 -17.92
C ASN A 152 3.27 -0.12 -16.66
N LEU A 153 3.58 0.68 -15.63
CA LEU A 153 2.94 0.65 -14.32
C LEU A 153 1.44 0.91 -14.45
N SER A 154 0.65 0.07 -13.79
CA SER A 154 -0.79 0.25 -13.64
C SER A 154 -1.25 -0.24 -12.27
N CYS A 155 -2.53 -0.04 -11.92
CA CYS A 155 -3.10 -0.61 -10.70
C CYS A 155 -2.85 -2.13 -10.60
N ALA A 156 -2.90 -2.82 -11.75
CA ALA A 156 -2.68 -4.26 -11.86
C ALA A 156 -1.20 -4.69 -11.85
N SER A 157 -0.26 -3.76 -11.67
CA SER A 157 1.15 -4.09 -11.42
C SER A 157 1.38 -4.46 -9.95
N CYS A 158 0.59 -3.91 -9.03
CA CYS A 158 0.68 -4.19 -7.60
C CYS A 158 -0.50 -5.03 -7.08
N HIS A 159 -1.70 -4.85 -7.64
CA HIS A 159 -2.91 -5.58 -7.24
C HIS A 159 -3.30 -6.63 -8.26
N ASP A 160 -3.88 -7.74 -7.80
CA ASP A 160 -4.49 -8.76 -8.65
C ASP A 160 -6.01 -8.55 -8.71
N PRO A 161 -6.58 -8.06 -9.82
CA PRO A 161 -8.01 -7.86 -9.94
C PRO A 161 -8.81 -9.18 -9.94
N HIS A 162 -8.15 -10.33 -10.09
CA HIS A 162 -8.75 -11.64 -9.95
C HIS A 162 -8.65 -12.21 -8.53
N GLY A 163 -8.12 -11.44 -7.57
CA GLY A 163 -7.89 -11.82 -6.18
C GLY A 163 -6.50 -12.42 -5.95
N SER A 164 -6.06 -12.41 -4.70
CA SER A 164 -4.75 -12.92 -4.28
C SER A 164 -4.81 -13.43 -2.84
N SER A 165 -3.87 -14.30 -2.45
CA SER A 165 -3.72 -14.73 -1.06
C SER A 165 -3.08 -13.66 -0.16
N ASN A 166 -2.40 -12.68 -0.75
CA ASN A 166 -1.79 -11.57 -0.01
C ASN A 166 -2.84 -10.56 0.47
N TYR A 167 -2.46 -9.81 1.49
CA TYR A 167 -3.25 -8.70 2.01
C TYR A 167 -3.64 -7.69 0.93
N ARG A 168 -4.89 -7.20 0.98
CA ARG A 168 -5.48 -6.23 0.03
C ARG A 168 -5.21 -6.57 -1.45
N ILE A 169 -5.41 -7.85 -1.81
CA ILE A 169 -5.26 -8.38 -3.16
C ILE A 169 -3.91 -8.06 -3.82
N LEU A 170 -2.84 -7.83 -3.06
CA LEU A 170 -1.52 -7.58 -3.63
C LEU A 170 -1.06 -8.79 -4.44
N LYS A 171 -0.43 -8.60 -5.60
CA LYS A 171 0.06 -9.72 -6.41
C LYS A 171 1.06 -10.57 -5.62
N GLU A 172 1.10 -11.86 -5.93
CA GLU A 172 2.08 -12.80 -5.39
C GLU A 172 3.43 -12.72 -6.13
N GLU A 173 3.44 -12.06 -7.29
CA GLU A 173 4.63 -11.74 -8.07
C GLU A 173 4.47 -10.33 -8.66
N ILE A 174 5.44 -9.46 -8.41
CA ILE A 174 5.49 -8.10 -8.94
C ILE A 174 6.83 -7.94 -9.64
N ASN A 175 6.82 -7.49 -10.88
CA ASN A 175 8.04 -7.21 -11.65
C ASN A 175 8.99 -8.44 -11.70
N GLY A 176 8.42 -9.64 -11.80
CA GLY A 176 9.16 -10.91 -11.79
C GLY A 176 9.72 -11.35 -10.43
N ASN A 177 9.44 -10.59 -9.36
CA ASN A 177 9.89 -10.86 -8.00
C ASN A 177 8.74 -11.41 -7.14
N PRO A 178 8.95 -12.48 -6.36
CA PRO A 178 7.92 -13.03 -5.48
C PRO A 178 7.63 -12.07 -4.33
N VAL A 179 6.34 -11.87 -4.06
CA VAL A 179 5.83 -10.96 -3.03
C VAL A 179 4.90 -11.74 -2.10
N VAL A 180 5.16 -11.64 -0.80
CA VAL A 180 4.33 -12.27 0.23
C VAL A 180 4.04 -11.23 1.30
N VAL A 181 2.76 -10.90 1.46
CA VAL A 181 2.29 -9.98 2.49
C VAL A 181 1.22 -10.69 3.31
N GLN A 182 1.53 -10.91 4.58
CA GLN A 182 0.60 -11.60 5.47
C GLN A 182 -0.71 -10.85 5.59
N GLN A 183 -1.81 -11.60 5.71
CA GLN A 183 -3.10 -11.02 6.00
C GLN A 183 -3.08 -10.33 7.37
N VAL A 184 -3.81 -9.22 7.44
CA VAL A 184 -4.04 -8.49 8.68
C VAL A 184 -5.47 -8.77 9.11
N ASP A 185 -5.63 -9.13 10.38
CA ASP A 185 -6.97 -9.20 10.96
C ASP A 185 -7.45 -7.78 11.27
N GLU A 186 -8.10 -7.15 10.29
CA GLU A 186 -8.80 -5.87 10.43
C GLU A 186 -10.16 -6.03 11.17
N GLY A 187 -10.40 -7.19 11.78
CA GLY A 187 -11.66 -7.55 12.41
C GLY A 187 -12.77 -7.88 11.41
N ALA A 188 -13.94 -8.23 11.94
CA ALA A 188 -15.11 -8.58 11.15
C ALA A 188 -15.70 -7.39 10.38
N ALA A 189 -15.57 -6.17 10.91
CA ALA A 189 -16.06 -4.96 10.28
C ALA A 189 -15.07 -4.37 9.25
N LYS A 190 -13.81 -4.84 9.22
CA LYS A 190 -12.70 -4.27 8.46
C LYS A 190 -12.38 -2.82 8.85
N ASP A 191 -11.17 -2.41 8.56
CA ASP A 191 -10.62 -1.13 8.98
C ASP A 191 -9.70 -0.62 7.87
N TYR A 192 -9.99 0.57 7.38
CA TYR A 192 -9.32 1.19 6.23
C TYR A 192 -8.54 2.46 6.61
N ASP A 193 -8.63 2.91 7.85
CA ASP A 193 -7.99 4.11 8.37
C ASP A 193 -7.04 3.86 9.56
N THR A 194 -7.00 2.64 10.11
CA THR A 194 -5.97 2.26 11.07
C THR A 194 -4.86 1.42 10.44
N GLU A 195 -3.62 1.82 10.69
CA GLU A 195 -2.47 1.24 10.02
C GLU A 195 -1.99 -0.03 10.68
N GLN A 196 -2.49 -1.13 10.13
CA GLN A 196 -1.98 -2.46 10.35
C GLN A 196 -1.60 -3.04 9.00
N TRP A 197 -0.32 -3.00 8.63
CA TRP A 197 0.18 -3.78 7.50
C TRP A 197 0.72 -5.11 7.98
N GLY A 198 0.54 -6.13 7.16
CA GLY A 198 1.07 -7.45 7.44
C GLY A 198 2.58 -7.50 7.27
N THR A 199 3.20 -8.50 7.90
CA THR A 199 4.58 -8.87 7.65
C THR A 199 4.84 -9.01 6.15
N GLY A 200 5.93 -8.43 5.68
CA GLY A 200 6.37 -8.57 4.28
C GLY A 200 5.96 -7.42 3.37
N MET A 201 5.26 -6.38 3.87
CA MET A 201 4.85 -5.23 3.06
C MET A 201 6.00 -4.59 2.25
N SER A 202 7.20 -4.50 2.81
CA SER A 202 8.37 -3.96 2.08
C SER A 202 8.72 -4.75 0.81
N SER A 203 8.35 -6.04 0.71
CA SER A 203 8.60 -6.85 -0.49
C SER A 203 7.85 -6.34 -1.72
N VAL A 204 6.69 -5.70 -1.53
CA VAL A 204 5.92 -5.06 -2.62
C VAL A 204 6.74 -3.95 -3.26
N CYS A 205 7.37 -3.11 -2.43
CA CYS A 205 8.17 -1.98 -2.89
C CYS A 205 9.52 -2.45 -3.44
N ALA A 206 10.15 -3.39 -2.75
CA ALA A 206 11.44 -3.97 -3.13
C ALA A 206 11.39 -4.71 -4.47
N ALA A 207 10.21 -5.15 -4.92
CA ALA A 207 10.05 -5.77 -6.24
C ALA A 207 10.48 -4.87 -7.41
N CYS A 208 10.44 -3.54 -7.24
CA CYS A 208 10.91 -2.56 -8.23
C CYS A 208 12.00 -1.61 -7.68
N HIS A 209 12.17 -1.54 -6.36
CA HIS A 209 13.10 -0.65 -5.67
C HIS A 209 14.11 -1.43 -4.82
N ASP A 210 14.57 -2.59 -5.29
CA ASP A 210 15.41 -3.52 -4.53
C ASP A 210 16.67 -2.86 -3.98
N ALA A 211 17.27 -1.93 -4.73
CA ALA A 211 18.47 -1.22 -4.28
C ALA A 211 18.22 -0.45 -2.96
N TYR A 212 16.99 -0.02 -2.68
CA TYR A 212 16.60 0.69 -1.46
C TYR A 212 16.16 -0.24 -0.32
N HIS A 213 15.91 -1.53 -0.58
CA HIS A 213 15.50 -2.51 0.42
C HIS A 213 16.71 -3.04 1.20
N VAL A 214 17.16 -2.28 2.19
CA VAL A 214 18.28 -2.66 3.05
C VAL A 214 17.77 -3.04 4.44
N THR A 215 18.06 -4.26 4.88
CA THR A 215 17.61 -4.77 6.20
C THR A 215 18.76 -4.97 7.19
N THR A 216 20.00 -4.72 6.77
CA THR A 216 21.19 -4.92 7.60
C THR A 216 21.25 -3.89 8.72
N SER A 217 21.36 -4.36 9.97
CA SER A 217 21.50 -3.47 11.13
C SER A 217 22.74 -2.58 11.03
N GLY A 218 22.58 -1.29 11.33
CA GLY A 218 23.64 -0.28 11.19
C GLY A 218 23.70 0.38 9.80
N SER A 219 22.95 -0.10 8.81
CA SER A 219 22.79 0.61 7.54
C SER A 219 22.24 2.01 7.80
N GLY A 220 22.83 3.01 7.14
CA GLY A 220 22.50 4.42 7.39
C GLY A 220 23.38 5.10 8.44
N SER A 221 24.13 4.34 9.24
CA SER A 221 24.97 4.86 10.34
C SER A 221 26.42 4.40 10.30
N ASP A 222 26.69 3.18 9.83
CA ASP A 222 28.04 2.61 9.77
C ASP A 222 28.60 2.63 8.34
N SER A 223 29.81 3.18 8.21
CA SER A 223 30.57 3.24 6.95
C SER A 223 30.87 1.91 6.29
N VAL A 224 30.83 0.82 7.04
CA VAL A 224 30.99 -0.54 6.50
C VAL A 224 29.83 -0.95 5.60
N TYR A 225 28.65 -0.32 5.76
CA TYR A 225 27.45 -0.60 4.96
C TYR A 225 27.18 0.45 3.87
N LEU A 226 28.20 1.21 3.47
CA LEU A 226 28.10 2.12 2.34
C LEU A 226 27.94 1.31 1.04
N ALA A 227 26.75 1.35 0.46
CA ALA A 227 26.49 0.78 -0.86
C ALA A 227 26.74 1.81 -1.97
N THR A 228 26.90 1.35 -3.21
CA THR A 228 27.00 2.23 -4.39
C THR A 228 25.76 3.12 -4.44
N GLY A 229 25.96 4.43 -4.47
CA GLY A 229 24.87 5.42 -4.40
C GLY A 229 24.52 5.94 -3.01
N GLY A 230 25.21 5.51 -1.94
CA GLY A 230 25.16 6.16 -0.62
C GLY A 230 24.64 5.30 0.54
N TYR A 231 24.48 5.94 1.70
CA TYR A 231 23.86 5.33 2.87
C TYR A 231 22.33 5.31 2.75
N THR A 232 21.71 4.27 3.28
CA THR A 232 20.24 4.14 3.32
C THR A 232 19.82 3.61 4.68
N HIS A 233 18.73 4.14 5.21
CA HIS A 233 18.16 3.69 6.47
C HIS A 233 17.72 2.22 6.36
N ALA A 234 17.98 1.40 7.38
CA ALA A 234 17.51 0.03 7.39
C ALA A 234 15.97 -0.04 7.51
N VAL A 235 15.32 -0.89 6.73
CA VAL A 235 13.88 -1.19 6.85
C VAL A 235 13.68 -2.62 7.32
N ASP A 236 12.42 -3.00 7.57
CA ASP A 236 12.05 -4.29 8.14
C ASP A 236 12.65 -4.54 9.53
N MET A 237 12.91 -3.48 10.27
CA MET A 237 13.47 -3.50 11.62
C MET A 237 12.41 -3.19 12.66
N ASN A 238 12.56 -3.75 13.87
CA ASN A 238 11.71 -3.38 15.00
C ASN A 238 11.92 -1.89 15.35
N TYR A 239 10.81 -1.19 15.55
CA TYR A 239 10.81 0.13 16.13
C TYR A 239 11.27 0.04 17.58
N SER A 240 12.32 0.77 17.93
CA SER A 240 12.97 0.71 19.25
C SER A 240 13.31 2.08 19.82
N TYR A 241 12.93 3.17 19.15
CA TYR A 241 13.28 4.54 19.56
C TYR A 241 12.17 5.14 20.43
N GLY A 242 12.49 5.51 21.68
CA GLY A 242 11.69 6.42 22.51
C GLY A 242 10.29 5.98 22.97
N GLY A 243 9.75 4.87 22.46
CA GLY A 243 8.45 4.31 22.88
C GLY A 243 7.22 4.96 22.24
N THR A 244 7.37 5.99 21.38
CA THR A 244 6.26 6.59 20.63
C THR A 244 6.70 6.91 19.21
N ASN A 245 5.94 6.50 18.21
CA ASN A 245 6.03 6.91 16.81
C ASN A 245 5.21 8.19 16.55
N THR A 246 5.04 9.04 17.56
CA THR A 246 4.21 10.26 17.50
C THR A 246 5.07 11.46 17.18
N ASN A 247 4.58 12.33 16.29
CA ASN A 247 5.22 13.61 15.99
C ASN A 247 5.31 14.46 17.27
N PRO A 248 6.52 14.83 17.72
CA PRO A 248 6.71 15.58 18.96
C PRO A 248 6.41 17.08 18.81
N GLU A 249 6.38 17.61 17.58
CA GLU A 249 6.29 19.04 17.28
C GLU A 249 4.86 19.50 16.98
N LEU A 250 4.05 18.61 16.42
CA LEU A 250 2.64 18.82 16.19
C LEU A 250 1.89 18.28 17.40
N GLY A 251 1.50 19.19 18.31
CA GLY A 251 0.51 18.88 19.33
C GLY A 251 -0.71 18.18 18.71
N TRP A 252 -1.40 17.38 19.51
CA TRP A 252 -2.57 16.60 19.08
C TRP A 252 -3.52 17.44 18.19
N THR A 253 -3.80 16.93 16.99
CA THR A 253 -4.74 17.35 15.92
C THR A 253 -4.19 18.23 14.79
N ASP A 254 -4.54 17.83 13.56
CA ASP A 254 -4.53 18.68 12.37
C ASP A 254 -5.88 19.42 12.21
N GLU A 255 -5.99 20.25 11.17
CA GLU A 255 -7.14 21.11 10.85
C GLU A 255 -8.47 20.34 10.60
N PHE A 256 -8.44 19.00 10.59
CA PHE A 256 -9.58 18.11 10.36
C PHE A 256 -9.95 17.22 11.57
N GLY A 257 -9.27 17.37 12.71
CA GLY A 257 -9.70 16.81 13.99
C GLY A 257 -9.49 15.30 14.18
N ASN A 258 -8.68 14.65 13.34
CA ASN A 258 -8.24 13.27 13.58
C ASN A 258 -6.89 13.27 14.32
N GLY A 259 -6.66 12.23 15.12
CA GLY A 259 -5.71 12.18 16.24
C GLY A 259 -4.21 12.27 15.90
N PRO A 260 -3.33 11.99 16.88
CA PRO A 260 -1.91 12.38 16.86
C PRO A 260 -1.21 11.93 15.59
N ASN A 261 -0.43 12.82 14.97
CA ASN A 261 0.40 12.53 13.80
C ASN A 261 1.43 11.44 14.12
N TYR A 262 1.03 10.16 14.07
CA TYR A 262 1.94 9.04 14.26
C TYR A 262 2.36 8.47 12.93
N LEU A 263 3.59 7.96 12.85
CA LEU A 263 4.03 7.20 11.70
C LEU A 263 3.64 5.73 11.86
N PRO A 264 2.88 5.18 10.94
CA PRO A 264 2.36 3.83 11.08
C PRO A 264 3.41 2.75 10.99
N LEU A 265 3.24 1.68 11.77
CA LEU A 265 4.16 0.54 11.83
C LEU A 265 3.46 -0.71 11.30
N ALA A 266 4.19 -1.55 10.55
CA ALA A 266 3.67 -2.87 10.21
C ALA A 266 3.63 -3.75 11.47
N GLU A 267 2.68 -4.67 11.53
CA GLU A 267 2.49 -5.56 12.69
C GLU A 267 2.33 -4.77 14.01
N SER A 268 1.62 -3.63 13.94
CA SER A 268 1.46 -2.68 15.04
C SER A 268 0.78 -3.34 16.25
N GLY A 269 1.35 -3.15 17.43
CA GLY A 269 0.93 -3.81 18.66
C GLY A 269 1.40 -5.26 18.82
N ILE A 270 2.12 -5.81 17.85
CA ILE A 270 2.74 -7.15 17.93
C ILE A 270 4.27 -7.03 17.85
N ASN A 271 4.78 -6.61 16.70
CA ASN A 271 6.21 -6.52 16.42
C ASN A 271 6.68 -5.09 16.11
N ASP A 272 5.76 -4.17 15.82
CA ASP A 272 6.02 -2.75 15.60
C ASP A 272 7.19 -2.51 14.63
N ARG A 273 7.01 -2.90 13.37
CA ARG A 273 8.10 -2.87 12.38
C ARG A 273 8.07 -1.62 11.52
N VAL A 274 9.24 -1.01 11.37
CA VAL A 274 9.49 0.08 10.43
C VAL A 274 9.64 -0.53 9.03
N VAL A 275 8.72 -0.20 8.13
CA VAL A 275 8.68 -0.68 6.73
C VAL A 275 8.68 0.52 5.78
N CYS A 276 8.79 0.29 4.46
CA CYS A 276 8.74 1.39 3.48
C CYS A 276 7.49 2.26 3.67
N SER A 277 6.32 1.64 3.85
CA SER A 277 5.05 2.34 4.05
C SER A 277 4.95 3.08 5.39
N THR A 278 5.89 2.92 6.32
CA THR A 278 5.97 3.75 7.54
C THR A 278 6.31 5.20 7.19
N CYS A 279 7.13 5.42 6.18
CA CYS A 279 7.57 6.76 5.75
C CYS A 279 6.87 7.22 4.48
N HIS A 280 6.52 6.27 3.60
CA HIS A 280 5.97 6.55 2.28
C HIS A 280 4.50 6.14 2.16
N LEU A 281 3.74 6.86 1.34
CA LEU A 281 2.43 6.45 0.83
C LEU A 281 2.62 5.59 -0.42
N SER A 282 1.79 4.55 -0.57
CA SER A 282 1.91 3.63 -1.70
C SER A 282 1.35 4.21 -3.01
N HIS A 283 0.39 5.13 -2.94
CA HIS A 283 -0.21 5.80 -4.10
C HIS A 283 0.40 7.19 -4.28
N GLY A 284 -0.08 8.18 -3.54
CA GLY A 284 0.34 9.56 -3.66
C GLY A 284 0.15 10.35 -2.38
N THR A 285 0.92 11.43 -2.24
CA THR A 285 0.94 12.30 -1.07
C THR A 285 0.76 13.75 -1.45
N ALA A 286 0.16 14.53 -0.56
CA ALA A 286 0.16 15.99 -0.64
C ALA A 286 1.37 16.61 0.08
N ALA A 287 2.25 15.81 0.69
CA ALA A 287 3.38 16.31 1.45
C ALA A 287 4.35 17.09 0.56
N GLU A 288 4.79 18.26 1.01
CA GLU A 288 5.70 19.12 0.27
C GLU A 288 7.17 18.85 0.62
N ALA A 289 8.07 18.97 -0.35
CA ALA A 289 9.51 19.03 -0.12
C ALA A 289 10.02 20.42 -0.51
N THR A 290 10.28 21.26 0.49
CA THR A 290 10.65 22.68 0.32
C THR A 290 11.99 22.99 1.00
N GLY A 291 12.61 24.13 0.61
CA GLY A 291 13.85 24.60 1.24
C GLY A 291 15.00 23.59 1.11
N PHE A 292 15.61 23.19 2.22
CA PHE A 292 16.69 22.19 2.22
C PHE A 292 16.22 20.78 1.82
N ALA A 293 14.91 20.50 1.91
CA ALA A 293 14.34 19.22 1.49
C ALA A 293 14.03 19.18 -0.02
N ASP A 294 13.90 20.34 -0.67
CA ASP A 294 13.65 20.46 -2.11
C ASP A 294 14.88 20.00 -2.91
N GLY A 295 14.73 18.89 -3.64
CA GLY A 295 15.78 18.34 -4.50
C GLY A 295 17.08 17.97 -3.77
N ALA A 296 17.00 17.56 -2.49
CA ALA A 296 18.11 17.38 -1.55
C ALA A 296 19.46 17.01 -2.22
N TYR A 297 20.19 18.08 -2.52
CA TYR A 297 21.59 18.14 -2.88
C TYR A 297 22.42 17.91 -1.61
N ASP A 298 23.39 16.98 -1.65
CA ASP A 298 24.29 16.65 -0.54
C ASP A 298 25.69 17.28 -0.79
N PRO A 299 26.07 18.39 -0.13
CA PRO A 299 27.43 18.88 -0.15
C PRO A 299 28.22 18.19 0.98
N PRO A 300 29.04 17.14 0.69
CA PRO A 300 30.20 17.17 -0.22
C PRO A 300 30.19 16.12 -1.36
N PHE A 301 29.07 15.45 -1.64
CA PHE A 301 29.00 14.30 -2.55
C PHE A 301 28.34 14.59 -3.92
N GLY A 302 27.84 15.79 -4.16
CA GLY A 302 27.27 16.20 -5.45
C GLY A 302 25.75 16.00 -5.52
N THR A 303 25.16 16.09 -6.72
CA THR A 303 23.73 15.83 -6.95
C THR A 303 23.42 14.35 -6.70
N VAL A 304 22.61 14.06 -5.69
CA VAL A 304 22.08 12.72 -5.41
C VAL A 304 20.96 12.43 -6.40
N GLY A 305 21.32 12.18 -7.66
CA GLY A 305 20.37 11.94 -8.75
C GLY A 305 19.44 13.14 -9.05
N PRO A 306 18.65 13.07 -10.13
CA PRO A 306 17.64 14.07 -10.42
C PRO A 306 16.38 13.76 -9.62
N ILE A 307 16.27 14.23 -8.38
CA ILE A 307 14.96 14.35 -7.73
C ILE A 307 14.30 15.59 -8.34
N PRO A 308 13.15 15.47 -9.02
CA PRO A 308 12.44 16.64 -9.52
C PRO A 308 12.14 17.60 -8.35
N SER A 309 12.38 18.90 -8.54
CA SER A 309 12.03 19.90 -7.53
C SER A 309 10.53 19.79 -7.19
N GLY A 310 10.20 19.80 -5.91
CA GLY A 310 8.84 19.59 -5.39
C GLY A 310 8.40 18.13 -5.23
N ASP A 311 9.17 17.14 -5.70
CA ASP A 311 8.86 15.73 -5.46
C ASP A 311 9.28 15.33 -4.03
N SER A 312 8.30 15.02 -3.20
CA SER A 312 8.52 14.56 -1.83
C SER A 312 8.86 13.07 -1.74
N ALA A 313 9.01 12.36 -2.85
CA ALA A 313 9.24 10.91 -2.89
C ALA A 313 8.21 10.17 -2.02
N LEU A 314 6.93 10.52 -2.18
CA LEU A 314 5.79 9.89 -1.51
C LEU A 314 5.79 9.99 0.02
N LEU A 315 6.52 10.93 0.62
CA LEU A 315 6.57 11.06 2.08
C LEU A 315 5.19 11.29 2.71
N ARG A 316 4.96 10.71 3.90
CA ARG A 316 3.73 10.92 4.68
C ARG A 316 3.61 12.31 5.30
N LEU A 317 4.75 12.97 5.53
CA LEU A 317 4.83 14.27 6.20
C LEU A 317 5.75 15.19 5.40
N ASP A 318 5.48 16.49 5.47
CA ASP A 318 6.27 17.51 4.80
C ASP A 318 7.76 17.41 5.16
N ASN A 319 8.59 17.74 4.18
CA ASN A 319 10.04 17.87 4.27
C ASN A 319 10.69 16.58 4.81
N ARG A 320 11.21 16.60 6.05
CA ARG A 320 11.79 15.44 6.74
C ARG A 320 11.05 15.17 8.05
N GLY A 321 9.79 15.58 8.14
CA GLY A 321 8.94 15.35 9.32
C GLY A 321 8.88 13.88 9.70
N VAL A 322 8.92 12.96 8.73
CA VAL A 322 8.97 11.51 9.02
C VAL A 322 10.23 11.11 9.80
N CYS A 323 11.36 11.77 9.53
CA CYS A 323 12.60 11.54 10.26
C CYS A 323 12.48 12.10 11.67
N GLU A 324 11.89 13.28 11.81
CA GLU A 324 11.74 13.96 13.10
C GLU A 324 10.85 13.17 14.08
N VAL A 325 9.77 12.55 13.60
CA VAL A 325 8.91 11.69 14.42
C VAL A 325 9.70 10.59 15.14
N CYS A 326 10.63 9.96 14.43
CA CYS A 326 11.41 8.84 14.95
C CYS A 326 12.68 9.28 15.69
N HIS A 327 13.40 10.29 15.18
CA HIS A 327 14.70 10.68 15.72
C HIS A 327 14.62 11.76 16.81
N GLN A 328 13.58 12.60 16.78
CA GLN A 328 13.23 13.65 17.73
C GLN A 328 14.45 14.50 18.14
N LYS A 329 14.98 15.34 17.22
CA LYS A 329 16.30 15.98 17.37
C LYS A 329 16.28 17.50 17.46
#